data_AF-A0A7C1AA41-F1
#
_entry.id   AF-A0A7C1AA41-F1
#
_cell.length_a   1.000
_cell.length_b   1.000
_cell.length_c   1.000
_cell.angle_alpha   90.00
_cell.angle_beta   90.00
_cell.angle_gamma   90.00
#
_symmetry.space_group_name_H-M   'P 1'
#
loop_
_entity.id
_entity.type
_entity.pdbx_description
1 polymer ?
#
loop_
_entity_poly.entity_id
_entity_poly.type
_entity_poly.pdbx_seq_one_letter_code
_entity_poly.pdbx_strand_id
1 'polypeptide(L)'
;SDMENYFSKIYFAGSHDTSAWAVYTGEADIGSCKNRIFNALAREDQDFRNQMVVLAESQEMPSNGLAVSRYLDPALKSRIKNLLLNLDKNREGRLVLKNFGAVRFIETRDEDYALQDQMIKEAGVDIETNACGYMIRGGR
;
A
#
# COMPACT_ATOMS: atom_id res chain seq x y z
N SER A 1 14.92 8.58 -14.71
CA SER A 1 14.18 9.04 -15.91
C SER A 1 13.64 10.42 -15.61
N ASP A 2 13.89 11.37 -16.51
CA ASP A 2 13.74 12.80 -16.23
C ASP A 2 12.28 13.26 -16.44
N MET A 3 11.42 12.94 -15.47
CA MET A 3 9.97 13.18 -15.54
C MET A 3 9.65 14.66 -15.77
N GLU A 4 10.46 15.57 -15.23
CA GLU A 4 10.29 17.03 -15.38
C GLU A 4 10.48 17.52 -16.81
N ASN A 5 11.24 16.78 -17.63
CA ASN A 5 11.45 17.10 -19.04
C ASN A 5 10.41 16.43 -19.96
N TYR A 6 9.68 15.43 -19.48
CA TYR A 6 8.65 14.72 -20.26
C TYR A 6 7.26 15.32 -20.07
N PHE A 7 6.91 15.74 -18.85
CA PHE A 7 5.61 16.33 -18.54
C PHE A 7 5.69 17.86 -18.43
N SER A 8 4.68 18.55 -18.96
CA SER A 8 4.59 20.01 -18.88
C SER A 8 4.44 20.53 -17.44
N LYS A 9 3.83 19.74 -16.56
CA LYS A 9 3.65 20.04 -15.14
C LYS A 9 3.46 18.75 -14.34
N ILE A 10 4.10 18.67 -13.18
CA ILE A 10 3.92 17.59 -12.20
C ILE A 10 3.52 18.23 -10.87
N TYR A 11 2.48 17.70 -10.22
CA TYR A 11 2.09 18.13 -8.88
C TYR A 11 1.56 16.97 -8.05
N PHE A 12 1.73 17.06 -6.74
CA PHE A 12 1.24 16.06 -5.80
C PHE A 12 -0.20 16.41 -5.40
N ALA A 13 -1.16 15.57 -5.78
CA ALA A 13 -2.59 15.77 -5.51
C ALA A 13 -2.99 15.61 -4.02
N GLY A 14 -2.05 15.20 -3.16
CA GLY A 14 -2.24 15.09 -1.70
C GLY A 14 -2.94 13.83 -1.22
N SER A 15 -3.77 13.18 -2.05
CA SER A 15 -4.37 11.87 -1.76
C SER A 15 -4.60 11.05 -3.04
N HIS A 16 -4.80 9.73 -2.88
CA HIS A 16 -5.08 8.85 -4.02
C HIS A 16 -6.39 9.23 -4.72
N ASP A 17 -7.40 9.60 -3.94
CA ASP A 17 -8.73 9.95 -4.41
C ASP A 17 -8.67 11.26 -5.21
N THR A 18 -7.95 12.27 -4.71
CA THR A 18 -7.76 13.53 -5.45
C THR A 18 -7.00 13.32 -6.76
N SER A 19 -6.05 12.38 -6.81
CA SER A 19 -5.36 12.07 -8.07
C SER A 19 -6.30 11.49 -9.12
N ALA A 20 -7.27 10.67 -8.71
CA ALA A 20 -8.26 10.09 -9.63
C ALA A 20 -9.27 11.15 -10.09
N TRP A 21 -9.73 12.01 -9.16
CA TRP A 21 -10.64 13.11 -9.46
C TRP A 21 -10.03 14.17 -10.38
N ALA A 22 -8.75 14.53 -10.19
CA ALA A 22 -8.08 15.50 -11.04
C ALA A 22 -8.02 15.07 -12.52
N VAL A 23 -7.89 13.77 -12.78
CA VAL A 23 -7.96 13.25 -14.16
C VAL A 23 -9.38 13.32 -14.69
N TYR A 24 -10.35 12.90 -13.88
CA TYR A 24 -11.75 12.92 -14.26
C TYR A 24 -12.30 14.33 -14.55
N THR A 25 -11.87 15.34 -13.78
CA THR A 25 -12.27 16.74 -13.99
C THR A 25 -11.47 17.46 -15.09
N GLY A 26 -10.48 16.79 -15.68
CA GLY A 26 -9.61 17.35 -16.73
C GLY A 26 -8.55 18.31 -16.20
N GLU A 27 -8.31 18.36 -14.89
CA GLU A 27 -7.22 19.14 -14.29
C GLU A 27 -5.84 18.52 -14.53
N ALA A 28 -5.79 17.21 -14.77
CA ALA A 28 -4.60 16.45 -15.14
C ALA A 28 -4.90 15.46 -16.27
N ASP A 29 -3.95 15.25 -17.18
CA ASP A 29 -4.10 14.26 -18.24
C ASP A 29 -3.88 12.82 -17.73
N ILE A 30 -3.06 12.65 -16.69
CA ILE A 30 -2.62 11.36 -16.14
C ILE A 30 -2.51 11.45 -14.61
N GLY A 31 -2.91 10.38 -13.91
CA GLY A 31 -2.84 10.25 -12.46
C GLY A 31 -2.46 8.84 -12.02
N SER A 32 -1.97 8.71 -10.79
CA SER A 32 -1.62 7.41 -10.19
C SER A 32 -2.34 7.26 -8.85
N CYS A 33 -3.09 6.16 -8.69
CA CYS A 33 -3.85 5.88 -7.48
C CYS A 33 -3.87 4.38 -7.17
N LYS A 34 -4.21 4.03 -5.93
CA LYS A 34 -4.37 2.62 -5.54
C LYS A 34 -5.56 2.01 -6.27
N ASN A 35 -5.38 0.79 -6.80
CA ASN A 35 -6.44 0.03 -7.48
C ASN A 35 -7.73 -0.07 -6.65
N ARG A 36 -7.64 -0.23 -5.33
CA ARG A 36 -8.80 -0.29 -4.43
C ARG A 36 -9.63 0.98 -4.44
N ILE A 37 -8.99 2.15 -4.49
CA ILE A 37 -9.68 3.44 -4.56
C ILE A 37 -10.33 3.60 -5.92
N PHE A 38 -9.58 3.37 -7.00
CA PHE A 38 -10.11 3.43 -8.36
C PHE A 38 -11.33 2.51 -8.54
N ASN A 39 -11.22 1.26 -8.07
CA ASN A 39 -12.29 0.28 -8.16
C ASN A 39 -13.50 0.62 -7.26
N ALA A 40 -13.30 1.33 -6.15
CA ALA A 40 -14.41 1.82 -5.33
C ALA A 40 -15.16 2.93 -6.07
N LEU A 41 -14.44 3.95 -6.56
CA LEU A 41 -15.02 5.06 -7.34
C LEU A 41 -15.76 4.56 -8.58
N ALA A 42 -15.15 3.65 -9.35
CA ALA A 42 -15.76 3.08 -10.55
C ALA A 42 -16.97 2.15 -10.27
N ARG A 43 -17.17 1.70 -9.03
CA ARG A 43 -18.38 0.97 -8.60
C ARG A 43 -19.49 1.91 -8.15
N GLU A 44 -19.12 3.03 -7.56
CA GLU A 44 -20.05 4.04 -7.05
C GLU A 44 -20.57 4.96 -8.17
N ASP A 45 -19.73 5.29 -9.15
CA ASP A 45 -20.04 6.18 -10.27
C ASP A 45 -19.73 5.51 -11.63
N GLN A 46 -20.79 5.28 -12.42
CA GLN A 46 -20.69 4.64 -13.73
C GLN A 46 -20.15 5.59 -14.81
N ASP A 47 -20.36 6.90 -14.67
CA ASP A 47 -19.82 7.89 -15.61
C ASP A 47 -18.32 8.02 -15.43
N PHE A 48 -17.86 8.10 -14.17
CA PHE A 48 -16.43 8.01 -13.82
C PHE A 48 -15.78 6.79 -14.47
N ARG A 49 -16.39 5.61 -14.32
CA ARG A 49 -15.85 4.38 -14.91
C ARG A 49 -15.74 4.45 -16.44
N ASN A 50 -16.70 5.07 -17.12
CA ASN A 50 -16.73 5.10 -18.58
C ASN A 50 -15.71 6.09 -19.17
N GLN A 51 -15.37 7.14 -18.42
CA GLN A 51 -14.45 8.18 -18.88
C GLN A 51 -12.98 7.88 -18.55
N MET A 52 -12.72 6.95 -17.63
CA MET A 52 -11.37 6.64 -17.16
C MET A 52 -10.77 5.40 -17.85
N VAL A 53 -9.49 5.48 -18.22
CA VAL A 53 -8.74 4.38 -18.84
C VAL A 53 -7.50 4.04 -18.00
N VAL A 54 -7.32 2.75 -17.69
CA VAL A 54 -6.12 2.25 -16.99
C VAL A 54 -5.01 2.00 -18.02
N LEU A 55 -3.94 2.79 -17.96
CA LEU A 55 -2.81 2.70 -18.91
C LEU A 55 -1.78 1.63 -18.52
N ALA A 56 -1.57 1.44 -17.22
CA ALA A 56 -0.62 0.47 -16.69
C ALA A 56 -0.98 0.11 -15.23
N GLU A 57 -0.63 -1.11 -14.83
CA GLU A 57 -0.74 -1.58 -13.45
C GLU A 57 0.63 -2.04 -12.95
N SER A 58 0.95 -1.73 -11.70
CA SER A 58 2.14 -2.27 -11.06
C SER A 58 1.96 -3.75 -10.73
N GLN A 59 3.06 -4.46 -10.46
CA GLN A 59 2.98 -5.77 -9.81
C GLN A 59 2.25 -5.66 -8.47
N GLU A 60 1.58 -6.75 -8.06
CA GLU A 60 0.96 -6.80 -6.74
C GLU A 60 2.04 -6.71 -5.66
N MET A 61 1.77 -5.87 -4.67
CA MET A 61 2.65 -5.67 -3.53
C MET A 61 1.83 -5.72 -2.24
N PRO A 62 2.43 -6.17 -1.12
CA PRO A 62 1.77 -6.09 0.19
C PRO A 62 1.45 -4.63 0.53
N SER A 63 0.16 -4.28 0.57
CA SER A 63 -0.27 -2.91 0.88
C SER A 63 -0.10 -2.57 2.35
N ASN A 64 -0.40 -3.52 3.25
CA ASN A 64 -0.42 -3.29 4.69
C ASN A 64 0.35 -4.43 5.37
N GLY A 65 1.27 -4.07 6.28
CA GLY A 65 1.98 -5.01 7.14
C GLY A 65 1.84 -4.61 8.60
N LEU A 66 1.89 -5.59 9.51
CA LEU A 66 2.04 -5.35 10.93
C LEU A 66 3.47 -5.68 11.34
N ALA A 67 4.19 -4.67 11.83
CA ALA A 67 5.53 -4.83 12.37
C ALA A 67 5.50 -4.87 13.90
N VAL A 68 6.39 -5.66 14.49
CA VAL A 68 6.61 -5.71 15.94
C VAL A 68 8.04 -5.28 16.25
N SER A 69 8.24 -4.65 17.42
CA SER A 69 9.56 -4.17 17.84
C SER A 69 10.59 -5.30 17.86
N ARG A 70 11.83 -4.98 17.44
CA ARG A 70 12.97 -5.90 17.50
C ARG A 70 13.35 -6.31 18.92
N TYR A 71 12.98 -5.50 19.92
CA TYR A 71 13.29 -5.73 21.33
C TYR A 71 12.19 -6.47 22.08
N LEU A 72 11.10 -6.85 21.39
CA LEU A 72 10.03 -7.62 22.00
C LEU A 72 10.52 -9.02 22.36
N ASP A 73 10.14 -9.50 23.54
CA ASP A 73 10.45 -10.86 23.99
C ASP A 73 10.10 -11.89 22.89
N PRO A 74 11.02 -12.81 22.53
CA PRO A 74 10.80 -13.76 21.45
C PRO A 74 9.58 -14.67 21.66
N ALA A 75 9.28 -15.05 22.91
CA ALA A 75 8.11 -15.87 23.19
C ALA A 75 6.82 -15.07 22.99
N LEU A 76 6.80 -13.81 23.41
CA LEU A 76 5.67 -12.91 23.16
C LEU A 76 5.48 -12.64 21.65
N LYS A 77 6.58 -12.40 20.92
CA LYS A 77 6.55 -12.23 19.46
C LYS A 77 5.93 -13.44 18.76
N SER A 78 6.35 -14.64 19.13
CA SER A 78 5.79 -15.89 18.60
C SER A 78 4.29 -16.04 18.93
N ARG A 79 3.89 -15.72 20.17
CA ARG A 79 2.47 -15.75 20.59
C ARG A 79 1.61 -14.79 19.79
N ILE A 80 2.05 -13.54 19.59
CA ILE A 80 1.31 -12.54 18.80
C ILE A 80 1.17 -13.02 17.35
N LYS A 81 2.26 -13.49 16.74
CA LYS A 81 2.25 -14.00 15.37
C LYS A 81 1.24 -15.15 15.22
N ASN A 82 1.33 -16.16 16.08
CA ASN A 82 0.43 -17.30 16.03
C ASN A 82 -1.03 -16.91 16.25
N LEU A 83 -1.31 -15.96 17.15
CA LEU A 83 -2.66 -15.46 17.38
C LEU A 83 -3.23 -14.80 16.12
N LEU A 84 -2.48 -13.88 15.48
CA LEU A 84 -2.94 -13.16 14.29
C LEU A 84 -3.17 -14.12 13.11
N LEU A 85 -2.26 -15.06 12.87
CA LEU A 85 -2.37 -16.04 11.78
C LEU A 85 -3.55 -17.01 11.94
N ASN A 86 -4.05 -17.20 13.17
CA ASN A 86 -5.18 -18.08 13.46
C ASN A 86 -6.46 -17.31 13.82
N LEU A 87 -6.48 -15.99 13.66
CA LEU A 87 -7.61 -15.15 14.05
C LEU A 87 -8.86 -15.46 13.21
N ASP A 88 -8.71 -15.98 11.99
CA ASP A 88 -9.81 -16.36 11.11
C ASP A 88 -10.51 -17.68 11.54
N LYS A 89 -9.87 -18.48 12.40
CA LYS A 89 -10.32 -19.85 12.71
C LYS A 89 -11.57 -19.91 13.58
N ASN A 90 -11.81 -18.90 14.41
CA ASN A 90 -12.97 -18.86 15.29
C ASN A 90 -13.91 -17.68 14.98
N ARG A 91 -15.14 -17.75 15.50
CA ARG A 91 -16.19 -16.76 15.22
C ARG A 91 -15.82 -15.37 15.74
N GLU A 92 -15.26 -15.28 16.93
CA GLU A 92 -14.88 -14.01 17.54
C GLU A 92 -13.79 -13.30 16.74
N GLY A 93 -12.74 -14.02 16.34
CA GLY A 93 -11.66 -13.48 15.54
C GLY A 93 -12.11 -13.07 14.14
N ARG A 94 -13.08 -13.78 13.52
CA ARG A 94 -13.73 -13.29 12.29
C ARG A 94 -14.50 -11.98 12.48
N LEU A 95 -15.11 -11.74 13.64
CA LEU A 95 -15.75 -10.45 13.93
C LEU A 95 -14.71 -9.34 14.10
N VAL A 96 -13.60 -9.62 14.78
CA VAL A 96 -12.46 -8.69 14.89
C VAL A 96 -11.91 -8.34 13.50
N LEU A 97 -11.67 -9.35 12.67
CA LEU A 97 -11.20 -9.18 11.30
C LEU A 97 -12.17 -8.34 10.45
N LYS A 98 -13.47 -8.60 10.56
CA LYS A 98 -14.50 -7.81 9.86
C LYS A 98 -14.46 -6.33 10.27
N ASN A 99 -14.39 -6.04 11.58
CA ASN A 99 -14.30 -4.66 12.06
C ASN A 99 -12.98 -3.99 11.68
N PHE A 100 -11.90 -4.77 11.59
CA PHE A 100 -10.59 -4.31 11.11
C PHE A 100 -10.55 -4.13 9.57
N GLY A 101 -11.54 -4.62 8.84
CA GLY A 101 -11.56 -4.56 7.37
C GLY A 101 -10.62 -5.59 6.69
N ALA A 102 -10.25 -6.67 7.39
CA ALA A 102 -9.41 -7.74 6.85
C ALA A 102 -10.17 -9.08 6.77
N VAL A 103 -9.70 -9.98 5.91
CA VAL A 103 -10.24 -11.35 5.79
C VAL A 103 -9.42 -12.34 6.62
N ARG A 104 -8.10 -12.18 6.63
CA ARG A 104 -7.14 -12.96 7.42
C ARG A 104 -5.79 -12.25 7.47
N PHE A 105 -4.94 -12.64 8.41
CA PHE A 105 -3.52 -12.35 8.36
C PHE A 105 -2.78 -13.50 7.66
N ILE A 106 -1.76 -13.15 6.89
CA ILE A 106 -0.83 -14.11 6.28
C ILE A 106 0.57 -13.79 6.76
N GLU A 107 1.43 -14.79 6.74
CA GLU A 107 2.85 -14.57 6.99
C GLU A 107 3.48 -13.89 5.79
N THR A 108 4.29 -12.87 6.05
CA THR A 108 5.10 -12.19 5.04
C THR A 108 6.57 -12.47 5.27
N ARG A 109 7.33 -12.46 4.19
CA ARG A 109 8.78 -12.62 4.15
C ARG A 109 9.42 -11.35 3.60
N ASP A 110 10.70 -11.16 3.86
CA ASP A 110 11.45 -10.01 3.33
C ASP A 110 11.40 -9.98 1.78
N GLU A 111 11.35 -11.15 1.15
CA GLU A 111 11.19 -11.33 -0.30
C GLU A 111 9.91 -10.68 -0.85
N ASP A 112 8.82 -10.66 -0.06
CA ASP A 112 7.54 -10.05 -0.47
C ASP A 112 7.66 -8.52 -0.62
N TYR A 113 8.71 -7.93 -0.05
CA TYR A 113 9.02 -6.50 -0.08
C TYR A 113 10.20 -6.15 -1.00
N ALA A 114 10.83 -7.13 -1.64
CA ALA A 114 12.03 -6.91 -2.45
C ALA A 114 11.79 -5.91 -3.60
N LEU A 115 10.60 -5.93 -4.20
CA LEU A 115 10.21 -4.95 -5.24
C LEU A 115 10.08 -3.54 -4.66
N GLN A 116 9.60 -3.38 -3.42
CA GLN A 116 9.52 -2.07 -2.76
C GLN A 116 10.92 -1.53 -2.48
N ASP A 117 11.83 -2.39 -2.01
CA ASP A 117 13.24 -2.04 -1.82
C ASP A 117 13.92 -1.60 -3.12
N GLN A 118 13.62 -2.26 -4.24
CA GLN A 118 14.11 -1.86 -5.56
C GLN A 118 13.56 -0.48 -5.96
N MET A 119 12.25 -0.27 -5.84
CA MET A 119 11.62 1.01 -6.15
C MET A 119 12.17 2.16 -5.32
N ILE A 120 12.37 1.97 -4.02
CA ILE A 120 12.94 2.99 -3.14
C ILE A 120 14.36 3.35 -3.58
N LYS A 121 15.20 2.34 -3.90
CA LYS A 121 16.56 2.56 -4.38
C LYS A 121 16.57 3.34 -5.70
N GLU A 122 15.72 2.96 -6.65
CA GLU A 122 15.59 3.65 -7.94
C GLU A 122 15.07 5.09 -7.79
N ALA A 123 14.16 5.31 -6.84
CA ALA A 123 13.63 6.63 -6.52
C ALA A 123 14.62 7.52 -5.76
N GLY A 124 15.76 6.99 -5.32
CA GLY A 124 16.75 7.73 -4.54
C GLY A 124 16.25 8.18 -3.16
N VAL A 125 15.23 7.50 -2.62
CA VAL A 125 14.64 7.85 -1.32
C VAL A 125 15.50 7.26 -0.19
N ASP A 126 15.99 8.14 0.68
CA ASP A 126 16.63 7.72 1.92
C ASP A 126 15.59 7.34 2.98
N ILE A 127 15.49 6.04 3.23
CA ILE A 127 14.56 5.44 4.20
C ILE A 127 14.97 5.77 5.64
N GLU A 128 16.24 6.06 5.91
CA GLU A 128 16.71 6.35 7.27
C GLU A 128 16.24 7.71 7.76
N THR A 129 16.09 8.68 6.85
CA THR A 129 15.72 10.06 7.20
C THR A 129 14.20 10.31 7.09
N ASN A 130 13.47 9.59 6.24
CA ASN A 130 12.06 9.88 5.91
C ASN A 130 11.04 8.79 6.28
N ALA A 131 11.43 7.70 6.95
CA ALA A 131 10.47 6.70 7.42
C ALA A 131 9.79 7.13 8.73
N CYS A 132 8.56 7.63 8.63
CA CYS A 132 7.64 7.69 9.77
C CYS A 132 7.21 6.26 10.12
N GLY A 133 8.00 5.59 10.96
CA GLY A 133 7.81 4.20 11.36
C GLY A 133 9.09 3.42 11.19
N TYR A 134 9.86 3.31 12.27
CA TYR A 134 11.05 2.48 12.41
C TYR A 134 10.86 1.07 11.77
N MET A 135 11.34 0.87 10.55
CA MET A 135 11.78 -0.43 10.03
C MET A 135 13.30 -0.51 10.24
N ILE A 136 13.72 -0.96 11.43
CA ILE A 136 15.15 -1.25 11.67
C ILE A 136 15.50 -2.51 10.88
N ARG A 137 16.27 -2.32 9.80
CA ARG A 137 16.95 -3.37 9.05
C ARG A 137 17.88 -4.15 9.98
N GLY A 138 17.66 -5.47 10.06
CA GLY A 138 18.61 -6.39 10.69
C GLY A 138 19.72 -6.72 9.71
N GLY A 139 20.87 -6.07 9.85
CA GLY A 139 22.11 -6.46 9.17
C GLY A 139 22.94 -7.38 10.08
N ARG A 140 23.18 -8.61 9.58
CA ARG A 140 24.08 -9.68 10.07
C ARG A 140 23.90 -10.18 11.50
#